data_AF-A0A9N8PS20-F1
#
_entry.id   AF-A0A9N8PS20-F1
#
_cell.length_a   1.000
_cell.length_b   1.000
_cell.length_c   1.000
_cell.angle_alpha   90.00
_cell.angle_beta   90.00
_cell.angle_gamma   90.00
#
_symmetry.space_group_name_H-M   'P 1'
#
loop_
_entity.id
_entity.type
_entity.pdbx_description
1 polymer ?
#
loop_
_entity_poly.entity_id
_entity_poly.type
_entity_poly.pdbx_seq_one_letter_code
_entity_poly.pdbx_strand_id
1 'polypeptide(L)'
;MLYASLGQGCCYLLITILLRFNEKDGYAHQNEVASASIAFFFLYYVFFGIGWQGVPWLYPAEINSASMRTKGAALGTATNWIMNFMVVEITPIGIASLHWKFYIIWTVFNFSFIPIVYFLYPETADRTLEDMDRFFRENHDPLVFRHKEAISTKRPLAYIEHEQEEVRRTSSVHAGMAMQAARNKSNATEYNEKKEGRAPMLSTDGSHDEFKEDV
;
A
#
# COMPACT_ATOMS: atom_id res chain seq x y z
N MET A 1 -14.59 -0.31 -2.41
CA MET A 1 -14.66 0.66 -3.54
C MET A 1 -15.93 0.48 -4.39
N LEU A 2 -16.18 -0.71 -4.97
CA LEU A 2 -17.34 -0.94 -5.87
C LEU A 2 -18.71 -0.60 -5.27
N TYR A 3 -19.00 -1.10 -4.06
CA TYR A 3 -20.26 -0.78 -3.37
C TYR A 3 -20.43 0.71 -3.08
N ALA A 4 -19.34 1.40 -2.76
CA ALA A 4 -19.35 2.84 -2.52
C ALA A 4 -19.67 3.60 -3.82
N SER A 5 -19.01 3.27 -4.93
CA SER A 5 -19.29 3.90 -6.24
C SER A 5 -20.72 3.67 -6.71
N LEU A 6 -21.25 2.44 -6.53
CA LEU A 6 -22.64 2.13 -6.86
C LEU A 6 -23.61 2.95 -5.99
N GLY A 7 -23.38 2.99 -4.68
CA GLY A 7 -24.19 3.78 -3.75
C GLY A 7 -24.17 5.27 -4.08
N GLN A 8 -22.99 5.83 -4.36
CA GLN A 8 -22.82 7.22 -4.75
C GLN A 8 -23.49 7.54 -6.10
N GLY A 9 -23.37 6.64 -7.09
CA GLY A 9 -24.03 6.79 -8.39
C GLY A 9 -25.56 6.80 -8.27
N CYS A 10 -26.13 5.88 -7.47
CA CYS A 10 -27.55 5.87 -7.17
C CYS A 10 -28.01 7.14 -6.44
N CYS A 11 -27.24 7.64 -5.47
CA CYS A 11 -27.56 8.89 -4.77
C CYS A 11 -27.58 10.08 -5.74
N TYR A 12 -26.55 10.22 -6.59
CA TYR A 12 -26.48 11.31 -7.58
C TYR A 12 -27.57 11.21 -8.64
N LEU A 13 -27.96 9.99 -9.05
CA LEU A 13 -29.10 9.78 -9.94
C LEU A 13 -30.40 10.28 -9.30
N LEU A 14 -30.65 9.92 -8.04
CA LEU A 14 -31.84 10.36 -7.30
C LEU A 14 -31.83 11.88 -7.08
N ILE A 15 -30.70 12.47 -6.70
CA ILE A 15 -30.53 13.93 -6.61
C ILE A 15 -30.89 14.60 -7.93
N THR A 16 -30.37 14.09 -9.05
CA THR A 16 -30.64 14.64 -10.39
C THR A 16 -32.13 14.60 -10.73
N ILE A 17 -32.81 13.49 -10.43
CA ILE A 17 -34.26 13.34 -10.67
C ILE A 17 -35.06 14.30 -9.77
N LEU A 18 -34.71 14.41 -8.49
CA LEU A 18 -35.42 15.28 -7.55
C LEU A 18 -35.23 16.76 -7.88
N LEU A 19 -34.01 17.17 -8.26
CA LEU A 19 -33.74 18.53 -8.75
C LEU A 19 -34.52 18.85 -10.02
N ARG A 20 -34.68 17.88 -10.93
CA ARG A 20 -35.53 18.04 -12.11
C ARG A 20 -36.99 18.32 -11.77
N PHE A 21 -37.54 17.68 -10.74
CA PHE A 21 -38.91 17.95 -10.28
C PHE A 21 -39.02 19.28 -9.51
N ASN A 22 -37.97 19.67 -8.79
CA ASN A 22 -37.92 20.95 -8.09
C ASN A 22 -37.98 22.14 -9.08
N GLU A 23 -37.23 22.06 -10.17
CA GLU A 23 -37.20 23.10 -11.21
C GLU A 23 -38.41 23.07 -12.16
N LYS A 24 -39.36 22.13 -12.01
CA LYS A 24 -40.54 22.07 -12.86
C LYS A 24 -41.59 23.09 -12.40
N ASP A 25 -41.96 24.00 -13.29
CA ASP A 25 -43.00 25.01 -13.03
C ASP A 25 -44.33 24.36 -12.59
N GLY A 26 -44.89 24.85 -11.50
CA GLY A 26 -46.20 24.42 -10.98
C GLY A 26 -46.21 23.06 -10.27
N TYR A 27 -45.06 22.49 -9.90
CA TYR A 27 -45.01 21.26 -9.12
C TYR A 27 -45.44 21.50 -7.66
N ALA A 28 -46.48 20.79 -7.21
CA ALA A 28 -47.09 21.02 -5.89
C ALA A 28 -46.16 20.73 -4.70
N HIS A 29 -45.16 19.87 -4.87
CA HIS A 29 -44.30 19.37 -3.78
C HIS A 29 -42.83 19.81 -3.91
N GLN A 30 -42.59 21.06 -4.31
CA GLN A 30 -41.23 21.57 -4.56
C GLN A 30 -40.33 21.53 -3.31
N ASN A 31 -40.88 21.86 -2.14
CA ASN A 31 -40.11 21.88 -0.89
C ASN A 31 -39.74 20.46 -0.45
N GLU A 32 -40.65 19.49 -0.59
CA GLU A 32 -40.42 18.10 -0.21
C GLU A 32 -39.32 17.46 -1.07
N VAL A 33 -39.34 17.71 -2.40
CA VAL A 33 -38.28 17.18 -3.28
C VAL A 33 -36.93 17.86 -3.05
N ALA A 34 -36.91 19.14 -2.66
CA ALA A 34 -35.68 19.84 -2.27
C ALA A 34 -35.09 19.24 -0.99
N SER A 35 -35.90 19.07 0.05
CA SER A 35 -35.47 18.42 1.30
C SER A 35 -35.00 16.99 1.08
N ALA A 36 -35.70 16.22 0.24
CA ALA A 36 -35.27 14.88 -0.14
C ALA A 36 -33.91 14.89 -0.85
N SER A 37 -33.68 15.84 -1.76
CA SER A 37 -32.40 15.99 -2.48
C SER A 37 -31.24 16.19 -1.50
N ILE A 38 -31.44 17.05 -0.49
CA ILE A 38 -30.44 17.31 0.56
C ILE A 38 -30.15 16.03 1.37
N ALA A 39 -31.18 15.26 1.72
CA ALA A 39 -30.99 13.99 2.42
C ALA A 39 -30.13 12.99 1.59
N PHE A 40 -30.34 12.92 0.28
CA PHE A 40 -29.51 12.09 -0.60
C PHE A 40 -28.07 12.62 -0.76
N PHE A 41 -27.84 13.94 -0.65
CA PHE A 41 -26.48 14.49 -0.58
C PHE A 41 -25.73 14.01 0.67
N PHE A 42 -26.38 14.00 1.83
CA PHE A 42 -25.78 13.43 3.04
C PHE A 42 -25.52 11.93 2.89
N LEU A 43 -26.46 11.19 2.30
CA LEU A 43 -26.28 9.77 2.03
C LEU A 43 -25.11 9.50 1.08
N TYR A 44 -24.91 10.34 0.06
CA TYR A 44 -23.73 10.30 -0.80
C TYR A 44 -22.43 10.40 0.02
N TYR A 45 -22.36 11.32 0.99
CA TYR A 45 -21.19 11.45 1.86
C TYR A 45 -20.94 10.22 2.75
N VAL A 46 -22.00 9.50 3.15
CA VAL A 46 -21.84 8.23 3.89
C VAL A 46 -21.14 7.18 3.01
N PHE A 47 -21.60 6.99 1.76
CA PHE A 47 -20.94 6.08 0.83
C PHE A 47 -19.52 6.52 0.46
N PHE A 48 -19.30 7.82 0.32
CA PHE A 48 -17.95 8.38 0.15
C PHE A 48 -17.05 8.02 1.34
N GLY A 49 -17.55 8.17 2.56
CA GLY A 49 -16.88 7.79 3.81
C GLY A 49 -16.44 6.32 3.86
N ILE A 50 -17.34 5.41 3.46
CA ILE A 50 -17.10 3.95 3.49
C ILE A 50 -15.99 3.52 2.52
N GLY A 51 -15.86 4.19 1.37
CA GLY A 51 -14.94 3.76 0.31
C GLY A 51 -13.86 4.79 -0.02
N TRP A 52 -14.28 5.92 -0.58
CA TRP A 52 -13.41 6.85 -1.30
C TRP A 52 -12.71 7.88 -0.42
N GLN A 53 -13.07 7.98 0.85
CA GLN A 53 -12.42 8.90 1.79
C GLN A 53 -10.98 8.45 2.06
N GLY A 54 -10.79 7.21 2.53
CA GLY A 54 -9.47 6.73 2.96
C GLY A 54 -8.69 5.96 1.91
N VAL A 55 -9.38 5.11 1.12
CA VAL A 55 -8.70 4.16 0.22
C VAL A 55 -7.78 4.85 -0.79
N PRO A 56 -8.15 5.94 -1.49
CA PRO A 56 -7.26 6.57 -2.46
C PRO A 56 -5.96 7.17 -1.88
N TRP A 57 -5.92 7.44 -0.57
CA TRP A 57 -4.71 7.93 0.11
C TRP A 57 -3.78 6.79 0.49
N LEU A 58 -4.33 5.62 0.82
CA LEU A 58 -3.56 4.44 1.18
C LEU A 58 -3.09 3.66 -0.05
N TYR A 59 -3.93 3.61 -1.09
CA TYR A 59 -3.71 2.78 -2.27
C TYR A 59 -2.36 3.01 -2.95
N PRO A 60 -1.87 4.26 -3.18
CA PRO A 60 -0.55 4.48 -3.76
C PRO A 60 0.59 3.88 -2.94
N ALA A 61 0.45 3.79 -1.61
CA ALA A 61 1.46 3.18 -0.76
C ALA A 61 1.51 1.65 -0.90
N GLU A 62 0.36 1.03 -1.20
CA GLU A 62 0.19 -0.42 -1.33
C GLU A 62 0.56 -0.95 -2.71
N ILE A 63 0.33 -0.17 -3.78
CA ILE A 63 0.62 -0.60 -5.16
C ILE A 63 2.05 -0.30 -5.62
N ASN A 64 2.70 0.71 -5.03
CA ASN A 64 4.03 1.11 -5.47
C ASN A 64 5.11 0.31 -4.74
N SER A 65 6.10 -0.11 -5.53
CA SER A 65 7.32 -0.72 -5.01
C SER A 65 8.04 0.18 -4.02
N ALA A 66 8.77 -0.42 -3.09
CA ALA A 66 9.43 0.30 -1.99
C ALA A 66 10.31 1.47 -2.47
N SER A 67 10.97 1.33 -3.62
CA SER A 67 11.84 2.37 -4.18
C SER A 67 11.07 3.49 -4.90
N MET A 68 9.87 3.23 -5.42
CA MET A 68 9.06 4.19 -6.17
C MET A 68 7.92 4.82 -5.35
N ARG A 69 7.63 4.28 -4.17
CA ARG A 69 6.51 4.67 -3.31
C ARG A 69 6.38 6.17 -3.10
N THR A 70 7.46 6.85 -2.74
CA THR A 70 7.45 8.31 -2.50
C THR A 70 7.10 9.10 -3.75
N LYS A 71 7.63 8.68 -4.92
CA LYS A 71 7.34 9.34 -6.20
C LYS A 71 5.90 9.11 -6.65
N GLY A 72 5.40 7.87 -6.50
CA GLY A 72 4.02 7.51 -6.81
C GLY A 72 3.02 8.24 -5.92
N ALA A 73 3.28 8.32 -4.61
CA ALA A 73 2.44 9.05 -3.67
C ALA A 73 2.43 10.57 -3.95
N ALA A 74 3.58 11.15 -4.28
CA ALA A 74 3.67 12.56 -4.66
C ALA A 74 2.86 12.87 -5.93
N LEU A 75 2.96 12.02 -6.95
CA LEU A 75 2.17 12.17 -8.18
C LEU A 75 0.67 12.02 -7.92
N GLY A 76 0.26 11.00 -7.15
CA GLY A 76 -1.14 10.80 -6.77
C GLY A 76 -1.71 12.01 -6.01
N THR A 77 -0.94 12.56 -5.09
CA THR A 77 -1.33 13.78 -4.34
C THR A 77 -1.42 14.99 -5.28
N ALA A 78 -0.45 15.20 -6.17
CA ALA A 78 -0.49 16.30 -7.14
C ALA A 78 -1.71 16.20 -8.07
N THR A 79 -2.00 15.01 -8.61
CA THR A 79 -3.19 14.77 -9.44
C THR A 79 -4.47 15.02 -8.66
N ASN A 80 -4.55 14.61 -7.40
CA ASN A 80 -5.70 14.88 -6.54
C ASN A 80 -5.98 16.38 -6.41
N TRP A 81 -4.96 17.18 -6.08
CA TRP A 81 -5.12 18.62 -5.91
C TRP A 81 -5.43 19.36 -7.22
N ILE A 82 -4.82 18.95 -8.34
CA ILE A 82 -5.15 19.51 -9.67
C ILE A 82 -6.60 19.23 -10.03
N MET A 83 -7.07 18.00 -9.83
CA MET A 83 -8.46 17.64 -10.10
C MET A 83 -9.43 18.34 -9.15
N ASN A 84 -9.07 18.48 -7.88
CA ASN A 84 -9.88 19.24 -6.92
C ASN A 84 -10.05 20.70 -7.37
N PHE A 85 -8.96 21.36 -7.74
CA PHE A 85 -9.00 22.72 -8.28
C PHE A 85 -9.90 22.82 -9.52
N MET A 86 -9.73 21.90 -10.47
CA MET A 86 -10.56 21.83 -11.68
C MET A 86 -12.06 21.71 -11.35
N VAL A 87 -12.42 20.83 -10.42
CA VAL A 87 -13.82 20.62 -10.03
C VAL A 87 -14.40 21.87 -9.35
N VAL A 88 -13.65 22.52 -8.47
CA VAL A 88 -14.09 23.73 -7.77
C VAL A 88 -14.34 24.88 -8.75
N GLU A 89 -13.49 25.05 -9.76
CA GLU A 89 -13.65 26.10 -10.77
C GLU A 89 -14.80 25.81 -11.77
N ILE A 90 -14.96 24.56 -12.21
CA ILE A 90 -15.98 24.21 -13.21
C ILE A 90 -17.39 24.17 -12.60
N THR A 91 -17.52 23.77 -11.33
CA THR A 91 -18.84 23.51 -10.72
C THR A 91 -19.78 24.73 -10.68
N PRO A 92 -19.36 25.93 -10.26
CA PRO A 92 -20.23 27.10 -10.23
C PRO A 92 -20.75 27.50 -11.61
N ILE A 93 -19.86 27.50 -12.61
CA ILE A 93 -20.18 27.83 -14.01
C ILE A 93 -21.11 26.76 -14.60
N GLY A 94 -20.84 25.49 -14.29
CA GLY A 94 -21.65 24.35 -14.70
C GLY A 94 -23.08 24.43 -14.16
N ILE A 95 -23.25 24.69 -12.86
CA ILE A 95 -24.57 24.83 -12.24
C ILE A 95 -25.31 26.04 -12.82
N ALA A 96 -24.64 27.20 -12.99
CA ALA A 96 -25.28 28.40 -13.51
C ALA A 96 -25.78 28.24 -14.97
N SER A 97 -25.08 27.46 -15.79
CA SER A 97 -25.43 27.25 -17.20
C SER A 97 -26.39 26.09 -17.42
N LEU A 98 -26.15 24.95 -16.77
CA LEU A 98 -26.85 23.68 -17.01
C LEU A 98 -27.92 23.35 -15.96
N HIS A 99 -27.97 24.08 -14.83
CA HIS A 99 -28.93 23.88 -13.74
C HIS A 99 -28.92 22.41 -13.27
N TRP A 100 -30.10 21.79 -13.06
CA TRP A 100 -30.22 20.37 -12.68
C TRP A 100 -29.45 19.40 -13.61
N LYS A 101 -29.22 19.75 -14.89
CA LYS A 101 -28.53 18.85 -15.84
C LYS A 101 -27.06 18.66 -15.51
N PHE A 102 -26.43 19.61 -14.81
CA PHE A 102 -25.03 19.48 -14.41
C PHE A 102 -24.79 18.24 -13.53
N TYR A 103 -25.78 17.88 -12.70
CA TYR A 103 -25.71 16.70 -11.82
C TYR A 103 -25.71 15.35 -12.56
N ILE A 104 -26.14 15.33 -13.84
CA ILE A 104 -26.01 14.14 -14.70
C ILE A 104 -24.54 13.77 -14.88
N ILE A 105 -23.65 14.77 -15.01
CA ILE A 105 -22.22 14.55 -15.21
C ILE A 105 -21.63 13.79 -14.02
N TRP A 106 -21.94 14.21 -12.80
CA TRP A 106 -21.51 13.52 -11.59
C TRP A 106 -22.10 12.11 -11.47
N THR A 107 -23.35 11.93 -11.89
CA THR A 107 -23.99 10.61 -11.94
C THR A 107 -23.20 9.67 -12.85
N VAL A 108 -22.89 10.11 -14.08
CA VAL A 108 -22.13 9.32 -15.06
C VAL A 108 -20.72 9.02 -14.56
N PHE A 109 -20.01 9.97 -13.96
CA PHE A 109 -18.69 9.74 -13.38
C PHE A 109 -18.72 8.69 -12.25
N ASN A 110 -19.70 8.75 -11.35
CA ASN A 110 -19.81 7.76 -10.28
C ASN A 110 -20.05 6.34 -10.82
N PHE A 111 -20.89 6.19 -11.85
CA PHE A 111 -21.09 4.90 -12.50
C PHE A 111 -19.90 4.46 -13.34
N SER A 112 -19.15 5.37 -13.98
CA SER A 112 -17.97 5.02 -14.76
C SER A 112 -16.80 4.53 -13.90
N PHE A 113 -16.74 4.91 -12.62
CA PHE A 113 -15.77 4.33 -11.68
C PHE A 113 -16.00 2.85 -11.41
N ILE A 114 -17.22 2.32 -11.58
CA ILE A 114 -17.51 0.89 -11.35
C ILE A 114 -16.69 -0.01 -12.28
N PRO A 115 -16.75 0.11 -13.62
CA PRO A 115 -15.94 -0.70 -14.50
C PRO A 115 -14.44 -0.41 -14.33
N ILE A 116 -14.03 0.84 -14.08
CA ILE A 116 -12.62 1.18 -13.86
C ILE A 116 -12.06 0.42 -12.67
N VAL A 117 -12.74 0.46 -11.52
CA VAL A 117 -12.33 -0.27 -10.32
C VAL A 117 -12.39 -1.78 -10.55
N TYR A 118 -13.45 -2.28 -11.20
CA TYR A 118 -13.59 -3.71 -11.43
C TYR A 118 -12.49 -4.29 -12.33
N PHE A 119 -12.08 -3.56 -13.38
CA PHE A 119 -11.12 -4.06 -14.37
C PHE A 119 -9.66 -3.76 -14.03
N LEU A 120 -9.36 -2.64 -13.36
CA LEU A 120 -7.99 -2.12 -13.21
C LEU A 120 -7.45 -2.14 -11.78
N TYR A 121 -8.29 -2.29 -10.76
CA TYR A 121 -7.83 -2.21 -9.37
C TYR A 121 -7.64 -3.60 -8.78
N PRO A 122 -6.40 -4.03 -8.44
CA PRO A 122 -6.20 -5.19 -7.58
C PRO A 122 -6.70 -4.93 -6.16
N GLU A 123 -7.17 -6.01 -5.53
CA GLU A 123 -7.43 -6.11 -4.11
C GLU A 123 -6.11 -6.21 -3.36
N THR A 124 -5.87 -5.23 -2.49
CA THR A 124 -4.62 -5.07 -1.72
C THR A 124 -4.77 -5.49 -0.27
N ALA A 125 -5.99 -5.85 0.18
CA ALA A 125 -6.22 -6.33 1.52
C ALA A 125 -5.42 -7.60 1.85
N ASP A 126 -4.86 -7.65 3.07
CA ASP A 126 -4.10 -8.79 3.60
C ASP A 126 -2.87 -9.19 2.75
N ARG A 127 -2.28 -8.24 2.02
CA ARG A 127 -1.07 -8.44 1.21
C ARG A 127 0.15 -7.77 1.79
N THR A 128 1.29 -8.42 1.63
CA THR A 128 2.58 -7.77 1.86
C THR A 128 2.95 -6.92 0.65
N LEU A 129 3.84 -5.95 0.87
CA LEU A 129 4.31 -5.07 -0.21
C LEU A 129 5.12 -5.86 -1.24
N GLU A 130 5.80 -6.91 -0.79
CA GLU A 130 6.59 -7.84 -1.59
C GLU A 130 5.70 -8.70 -2.49
N ASP A 131 4.53 -9.14 -2.01
CA ASP A 131 3.56 -9.90 -2.81
C ASP A 131 3.02 -9.06 -3.98
N MET A 132 2.68 -7.79 -3.72
CA MET A 132 2.21 -6.86 -4.75
C MET A 132 3.30 -6.58 -5.79
N ASP A 133 4.54 -6.36 -5.34
CA ASP A 133 5.70 -6.19 -6.22
C ASP A 133 5.95 -7.42 -7.10
N ARG A 134 5.75 -8.62 -6.56
CA ARG A 134 5.91 -9.88 -7.30
C ARG A 134 4.79 -10.04 -8.33
N PHE A 135 3.54 -9.79 -7.94
CA PHE A 135 2.39 -9.86 -8.82
C PHE A 135 2.58 -8.99 -10.08
N PHE A 136 3.00 -7.73 -9.92
CA PHE A 136 3.23 -6.81 -11.05
C PHE A 136 4.49 -7.13 -11.87
N ARG A 137 5.45 -7.90 -11.34
CA ARG A 137 6.62 -8.38 -12.09
C ARG A 137 6.29 -9.61 -12.94
N GLU A 138 5.47 -10.50 -12.40
CA GLU A 138 5.09 -11.76 -13.08
C GLU A 138 3.94 -11.55 -14.07
N ASN A 139 3.07 -10.58 -13.81
CA ASN A 139 1.90 -10.28 -14.64
C ASN A 139 2.03 -8.89 -15.26
N HIS A 140 2.08 -8.84 -16.59
CA HIS A 140 2.12 -7.59 -17.36
C HIS A 140 0.78 -7.24 -18.02
N ASP A 141 -0.28 -8.02 -17.75
CA ASP A 141 -1.62 -7.70 -18.26
C ASP A 141 -2.19 -6.51 -17.46
N PRO A 142 -2.61 -5.41 -18.11
CA PRO A 142 -3.26 -4.29 -17.43
C PRO A 142 -4.64 -4.67 -16.85
N LEU A 143 -5.22 -5.80 -17.26
CA LEU A 143 -6.56 -6.25 -16.86
C LEU A 143 -6.49 -7.18 -15.65
N VAL A 144 -6.70 -6.61 -14.48
CA VAL A 144 -6.54 -7.27 -13.19
C VAL A 144 -7.62 -8.32 -12.91
N PHE A 145 -8.83 -8.11 -13.44
CA PHE A 145 -9.99 -9.01 -13.23
C PHE A 145 -9.78 -10.45 -13.73
N ARG A 146 -8.76 -10.68 -14.57
CA ARG A 146 -8.41 -12.01 -15.10
C ARG A 146 -7.64 -12.86 -14.09
N HIS A 147 -7.01 -12.23 -13.11
CA HIS A 147 -6.17 -12.88 -12.13
C HIS A 147 -6.96 -13.05 -10.83
N LYS A 148 -7.39 -14.28 -10.53
CA LYS A 148 -8.12 -14.58 -9.28
C LYS A 148 -7.31 -14.20 -8.03
N GLU A 149 -6.00 -14.29 -8.11
CA GLU A 149 -5.07 -13.92 -7.04
C GLU A 149 -5.08 -12.41 -6.77
N ALA A 150 -5.38 -11.58 -7.76
CA ALA A 150 -5.41 -10.13 -7.63
C ALA A 150 -6.77 -9.58 -7.15
N ILE A 151 -7.80 -10.43 -7.07
CA ILE A 151 -9.17 -10.04 -6.65
C ILE A 151 -9.49 -10.64 -5.28
N SER A 152 -8.69 -11.62 -4.82
CA SER A 152 -8.91 -12.28 -3.53
C SER A 152 -8.49 -11.38 -2.38
N THR A 153 -9.45 -11.10 -1.49
CA THR A 153 -9.23 -10.40 -0.21
C THR A 153 -8.33 -11.19 0.74
N LYS A 154 -8.34 -12.52 0.66
CA LYS A 154 -7.44 -13.35 1.45
C LYS A 154 -6.14 -13.55 0.71
N ARG A 155 -5.03 -13.54 1.45
CA ARG A 155 -3.73 -13.94 0.94
C ARG A 155 -3.74 -15.39 0.42
N PRO A 156 -3.45 -15.63 -0.88
CA PRO A 156 -3.34 -16.95 -1.48
C PRO A 156 -2.21 -17.74 -0.83
N LEU A 157 -2.44 -19.05 -0.67
CA LEU A 157 -1.49 -19.96 -0.03
C LEU A 157 -0.12 -19.95 -0.71
N ALA A 158 -0.07 -19.79 -2.04
CA ALA A 158 1.18 -19.74 -2.80
C ALA A 158 2.15 -18.66 -2.30
N TYR A 159 1.64 -17.46 -1.94
CA TYR A 159 2.49 -16.39 -1.40
C TYR A 159 2.99 -16.71 0.02
N ILE A 160 2.16 -17.35 0.84
CA ILE A 160 2.50 -17.75 2.22
C ILE A 160 3.57 -18.85 2.20
N GLU A 161 3.39 -19.87 1.36
CA GLU A 161 4.33 -20.98 1.21
C GLU A 161 5.68 -20.47 0.70
N HIS A 162 5.69 -19.58 -0.29
CA HIS A 162 6.92 -18.98 -0.82
C HIS A 162 7.68 -18.17 0.24
N GLU A 163 6.97 -17.37 1.04
CA GLU A 163 7.59 -16.62 2.14
C GLU A 163 8.18 -17.57 3.21
N GLN A 164 7.45 -18.63 3.57
CA GLN A 164 7.95 -19.65 4.50
C GLN A 164 9.19 -20.37 3.97
N GLU A 165 9.26 -20.63 2.67
CA GLU A 165 10.44 -21.20 2.02
C GLU A 165 11.63 -20.24 2.03
N GLU A 166 11.42 -18.95 1.73
CA GLU A 166 12.45 -17.92 1.81
C GLU A 166 12.98 -17.75 3.25
N VAL A 167 12.10 -17.74 4.25
CA VAL A 167 12.46 -17.71 5.67
C VAL A 167 13.28 -18.96 6.03
N ARG A 168 12.81 -20.16 5.66
CA ARG A 168 13.51 -21.42 5.93
C ARG A 168 14.89 -21.45 5.28
N ARG A 169 15.02 -20.99 4.03
CA ARG A 169 16.32 -20.87 3.34
C ARG A 169 17.24 -19.92 4.11
N THR A 170 16.76 -18.74 4.44
CA THR A 170 17.55 -17.72 5.16
C THR A 170 18.00 -18.22 6.53
N SER A 171 17.10 -18.84 7.31
CA SER A 171 17.44 -19.45 8.59
C SER A 171 18.46 -20.57 8.47
N SER A 172 18.34 -21.43 7.44
CA SER A 172 19.30 -22.52 7.21
C SER A 172 20.70 -22.01 6.86
N VAL A 173 20.80 -20.95 6.06
CA VAL A 173 22.06 -20.28 5.73
C VAL A 173 22.67 -19.66 6.99
N HIS A 174 21.87 -18.94 7.77
CA HIS A 174 22.33 -18.30 9.00
C HIS A 174 22.83 -19.33 10.03
N ALA A 175 22.11 -20.44 10.18
CA ALA A 175 22.53 -21.56 11.03
C ALA A 175 23.83 -22.21 10.53
N GLY A 176 23.98 -22.39 9.21
CA GLY A 176 25.21 -22.88 8.60
C GLY A 176 26.41 -21.97 8.84
N MET A 177 26.24 -20.66 8.68
CA MET A 177 27.28 -19.66 8.96
C MET A 177 27.66 -19.64 10.45
N ALA A 178 26.68 -19.72 11.35
CA ALA A 178 26.94 -19.80 12.79
C ALA A 178 27.71 -21.06 13.19
N MET A 179 27.33 -22.22 12.64
CA MET A 179 28.05 -23.48 12.85
C MET A 179 29.49 -23.41 12.31
N GLN A 180 29.68 -22.81 11.14
CA GLN A 180 31.02 -22.65 10.54
C GLN A 180 31.89 -21.69 11.36
N ALA A 181 31.32 -20.59 11.87
CA ALA A 181 32.02 -19.66 12.76
C ALA A 181 32.40 -20.32 14.09
N ALA A 182 31.51 -21.13 14.67
CA ALA A 182 31.79 -21.90 15.89
C ALA A 182 32.91 -22.92 15.68
N ARG A 183 32.90 -23.65 14.55
CA ARG A 183 33.95 -24.60 14.18
C ARG A 183 35.30 -23.91 13.95
N ASN A 184 35.31 -22.74 13.32
CA ASN A 184 36.54 -21.97 13.14
C ASN A 184 37.10 -21.47 14.47
N LYS A 185 36.23 -21.06 15.41
CA LYS A 185 36.65 -20.71 16.79
C LYS A 185 37.24 -21.91 17.52
N SER A 186 36.60 -23.09 17.48
CA SER A 186 37.13 -24.28 18.16
C SER A 186 38.50 -24.68 17.62
N ASN A 187 38.66 -24.67 16.28
CA ASN A 187 39.94 -24.99 15.65
C ASN A 187 41.03 -23.98 16.01
N ALA A 188 40.70 -22.69 16.13
CA ALA A 188 41.63 -21.65 16.56
C ALA A 188 42.06 -21.82 18.03
N THR A 189 41.11 -22.16 18.91
CA THR A 189 41.40 -22.46 20.32
C THR A 189 42.31 -23.69 20.43
N GLU A 190 42.00 -24.78 19.72
CA GLU A 190 42.81 -26.01 19.74
C GLU A 190 44.22 -25.79 19.17
N TYR A 191 44.35 -24.94 18.14
CA TYR A 191 45.65 -24.55 17.60
C TYR A 191 46.48 -23.75 18.61
N ASN A 192 45.85 -22.80 19.33
CA ASN A 192 46.53 -22.00 20.34
C ASN A 192 46.97 -22.84 21.55
N GLU A 193 46.12 -23.74 22.04
CA GLU A 193 46.47 -24.69 23.12
C GLU A 193 47.66 -25.59 22.73
N LYS A 194 47.68 -26.10 21.48
CA LYS A 194 48.82 -26.90 20.98
C LYS A 194 50.10 -26.07 20.83
N LYS A 195 49.99 -24.77 20.58
CA LYS A 195 51.14 -23.85 20.48
C LYS A 195 51.70 -23.51 21.86
N GLU A 196 50.84 -23.26 22.85
CA GLU A 196 51.25 -23.00 24.24
C GLU A 196 51.80 -24.27 24.92
N GLY A 197 51.18 -25.43 24.71
CA GLY A 197 51.67 -26.71 25.23
C GLY A 197 52.98 -27.21 24.60
N ARG A 198 53.49 -26.55 23.56
CA ARG A 198 54.77 -26.87 22.90
C ARG A 198 55.87 -25.83 23.21
N ALA A 199 55.58 -24.80 24.00
CA ALA A 199 56.62 -23.89 24.48
C ALA A 199 57.51 -24.61 25.51
N PRO A 200 58.85 -24.68 25.32
CA PRO A 200 59.71 -25.29 26.31
C PRO A 200 59.63 -24.48 27.61
N MET A 201 59.41 -25.15 28.75
CA MET A 201 59.53 -24.53 30.07
C MET A 201 60.95 -23.98 30.21
N LEU A 202 61.13 -22.68 30.00
CA LEU A 202 62.32 -21.98 30.48
C LEU A 202 62.19 -21.92 32.00
N SER A 203 62.93 -22.80 32.67
CA SER A 203 63.21 -22.70 34.09
C SER A 203 63.83 -21.34 34.40
N THR A 204 63.13 -20.52 35.16
CA THR A 204 63.73 -19.39 35.88
C THR A 204 64.56 -19.97 37.02
N ASP A 205 65.87 -20.10 36.80
CA ASP A 205 66.83 -20.24 37.90
C ASP A 205 67.66 -18.97 37.96
N GLY A 206 67.79 -18.42 39.17
CA GLY A 206 68.46 -17.17 39.44
C GLY A 206 69.94 -17.38 39.68
N SER A 207 70.75 -16.40 39.29
CA SER A 207 72.07 -16.22 39.89
C SER A 207 72.51 -14.75 39.81
N HIS A 208 72.92 -14.29 40.99
CA HIS A 208 73.59 -13.05 41.33
C HIS A 208 74.86 -12.74 40.49
N ASP A 209 75.24 -11.45 40.49
CA ASP A 209 76.59 -10.87 40.66
C ASP A 209 76.79 -9.67 39.70
N GLU A 210 76.78 -8.43 40.21
CA GLU A 210 77.87 -7.66 40.82
C GLU A 210 78.86 -6.99 39.82
N PHE A 211 78.85 -5.66 39.84
CA PHE A 211 79.99 -4.72 39.82
C PHE A 211 81.06 -4.77 38.68
N LYS A 212 81.17 -3.68 37.89
CA LYS A 212 82.20 -2.61 38.08
C LYS A 212 82.21 -1.55 36.95
N GLU A 213 82.50 -0.33 37.39
CA GLU A 213 82.93 0.86 36.64
C GLU A 213 84.18 0.59 35.77
N ASP A 214 84.36 1.36 34.69
CA ASP A 214 85.64 2.06 34.43
C ASP A 214 85.53 3.07 33.26
N VAL A 215 85.91 4.32 33.58
CA VAL A 215 86.34 5.51 32.79
C VAL A 215 85.31 6.29 31.96
#